data_AF-A0A370X7X2-F1
#
_entry.id   AF-A0A370X7X2-F1
#
_cell.length_a   1.000
_cell.length_b   1.000
_cell.length_c   1.000
_cell.angle_alpha   90.00
_cell.angle_beta   90.00
_cell.angle_gamma   90.00
#
_symmetry.space_group_name_H-M   'P 1'
#
loop_
_entity.id
_entity.type
_entity.pdbx_description
1 polymer ?
#
loop_
_entity_poly.entity_id
_entity_poly.type
_entity_poly.pdbx_seq_one_letter_code
_entity_poly.pdbx_strand_id
1 'polypeptide(L)'
;MKRFHIALAVRDLDASIVDYSARLGQRPHAVVDGKYAMWRTDLLNFSINQNPDRAGQLRHIGFEDDSAQGFTSTPDVNGIEWEHFSAKAQDERIVEMYGIPVSA
;
A
#
# COMPACT_ATOMS: atom_id res chain seq x y z
N MET A 1 -2.57 15.33 8.19
CA MET A 1 -2.69 14.22 9.15
C MET A 1 -1.76 13.11 8.71
N LYS A 2 -1.32 12.22 9.62
CA LYS A 2 -0.51 11.05 9.30
C LYS A 2 -1.33 9.78 9.37
N ARG A 3 -1.28 8.96 8.32
CA ARG A 3 -1.82 7.60 8.26
C ARG A 3 -0.67 6.61 8.28
N PHE A 4 -0.75 5.59 9.12
CA PHE A 4 0.29 4.57 9.15
C PHE A 4 0.24 3.76 7.86
N HIS A 5 1.38 3.64 7.19
CA HIS A 5 1.49 2.91 5.94
C HIS A 5 2.06 1.51 6.18
N ILE A 6 1.44 0.50 5.58
CA ILE A 6 1.88 -0.89 5.61
C ILE A 6 1.73 -1.48 4.20
N ALA A 7 2.80 -2.09 3.69
CA ALA A 7 2.77 -2.82 2.43
C ALA A 7 3.18 -4.29 2.60
N LEU A 8 2.33 -5.21 2.14
CA LEU A 8 2.59 -6.65 2.17
C LEU A 8 2.69 -7.24 0.76
N ALA A 9 3.51 -8.28 0.63
CA ALA A 9 3.43 -9.17 -0.53
C ALA A 9 2.40 -10.28 -0.27
N VAL A 10 1.54 -10.55 -1.25
CA VAL A 10 0.52 -11.59 -1.17
C VAL A 10 0.67 -12.62 -2.29
N ARG A 11 0.16 -13.83 -2.06
CA ARG A 11 0.23 -14.92 -3.04
C ARG A 11 -0.75 -14.74 -4.19
N ASP A 12 -1.97 -14.38 -3.86
CA ASP A 12 -3.10 -14.25 -4.79
C ASP A 12 -3.82 -12.95 -4.44
N LEU A 13 -3.86 -12.01 -5.39
CA LEU A 13 -4.38 -10.67 -5.15
C LEU A 13 -5.88 -10.69 -4.88
N ASP A 14 -6.66 -11.40 -5.70
CA ASP A 14 -8.12 -11.38 -5.62
C ASP A 14 -8.63 -12.00 -4.32
N ALA A 15 -8.08 -13.16 -3.95
CA ALA A 15 -8.37 -13.80 -2.67
C ALA A 15 -8.01 -12.88 -1.48
N SER A 16 -6.88 -12.17 -1.60
CA SER A 16 -6.42 -11.24 -0.55
C SER A 16 -7.29 -9.98 -0.48
N ILE A 17 -7.76 -9.45 -1.61
CA ILE A 17 -8.71 -8.33 -1.64
C ILE A 17 -9.98 -8.70 -0.89
N VAL A 18 -10.53 -9.90 -1.13
CA VAL A 18 -11.73 -10.38 -0.43
C VAL A 18 -11.49 -10.47 1.07
N ASP A 19 -10.39 -11.11 1.52
CA ASP A 19 -10.07 -11.26 2.94
C ASP A 19 -9.82 -9.92 3.65
N TYR A 20 -8.92 -9.10 3.11
CA TYR A 20 -8.58 -7.82 3.75
C TYR A 20 -9.74 -6.83 3.71
N SER A 21 -10.57 -6.81 2.67
CA SER A 21 -11.76 -5.95 2.66
C SER A 21 -12.77 -6.36 3.73
N ALA A 22 -12.92 -7.65 4.01
CA ALA A 22 -13.77 -8.13 5.10
C ALA A 22 -13.21 -7.72 6.48
N ARG A 23 -11.89 -7.83 6.67
CA ARG A 23 -11.23 -7.44 7.93
C ARG A 23 -11.24 -5.93 8.17
N LEU A 24 -11.06 -5.14 7.11
CA LEU A 24 -11.03 -3.68 7.17
C LEU A 24 -12.45 -3.07 7.12
N GLY A 25 -13.46 -3.85 6.78
CA GLY A 25 -14.85 -3.38 6.67
C GLY A 25 -15.10 -2.44 5.49
N GLN A 26 -14.20 -2.38 4.51
CA GLN A 26 -14.32 -1.53 3.32
C GLN A 26 -13.62 -2.13 2.10
N ARG A 27 -14.06 -1.72 0.91
CA ARG A 27 -13.40 -2.05 -0.35
C ARG A 27 -12.07 -1.30 -0.51
N PRO A 28 -11.17 -1.76 -1.39
CA PRO A 28 -9.97 -1.02 -1.72
C PRO A 28 -10.32 0.36 -2.28
N HIS A 29 -9.49 1.35 -1.97
CA HIS A 29 -9.53 2.66 -2.60
C HIS A 29 -8.98 2.63 -4.04
N ALA A 30 -8.00 1.77 -4.29
CA ALA A 30 -7.38 1.60 -5.60
C ALA A 30 -7.11 0.12 -5.86
N VAL A 31 -7.39 -0.35 -7.08
CA VAL A 31 -7.03 -1.69 -7.56
C VAL A 31 -6.36 -1.57 -8.92
N VAL A 32 -5.23 -2.24 -9.10
CA VAL A 32 -4.62 -2.50 -10.40
C VAL A 32 -4.65 -4.00 -10.62
N ASP A 33 -5.39 -4.42 -11.64
CA ASP A 33 -5.72 -5.82 -11.90
C ASP A 33 -4.48 -6.72 -11.92
N GLY A 34 -4.55 -7.83 -11.18
CA GLY A 34 -3.46 -8.80 -11.01
C GLY A 34 -2.17 -8.28 -10.37
N LYS A 35 -2.11 -7.02 -9.92
CA LYS A 35 -0.86 -6.39 -9.46
C LYS A 35 -0.91 -5.79 -8.07
N TYR A 36 -1.92 -4.98 -7.76
CA TYR A 36 -1.90 -4.13 -6.57
C TYR A 36 -3.31 -3.81 -6.05
N ALA A 37 -3.45 -3.69 -4.73
CA ALA A 37 -4.62 -3.11 -4.10
C ALA A 37 -4.22 -2.28 -2.87
N MET A 38 -4.98 -1.21 -2.61
CA MET A 38 -4.74 -0.33 -1.49
C MET A 38 -6.04 0.10 -0.83
N TRP A 39 -6.04 0.16 0.50
CA TRP A 39 -7.09 0.72 1.33
C TRP A 39 -6.57 1.95 2.04
N ARG A 40 -7.38 2.99 2.10
CA ARG A 40 -7.09 4.23 2.81
C ARG A 40 -8.25 4.50 3.77
N THR A 41 -7.92 4.74 5.04
CA THR A 41 -8.82 5.13 6.12
C THR A 41 -8.32 6.43 6.76
N ASP A 42 -8.89 6.87 7.88
CA ASP A 42 -8.38 8.03 8.62
C ASP A 42 -7.01 7.79 9.25
N LEU A 43 -6.68 6.55 9.64
CA LEU A 43 -5.44 6.25 10.38
C LEU A 43 -4.50 5.27 9.67
N LEU A 44 -4.97 4.61 8.61
CA LEU A 44 -4.27 3.52 7.94
C LEU A 44 -4.26 3.73 6.43
N ASN A 45 -3.08 3.55 5.84
CA ASN A 45 -2.85 3.29 4.43
C ASN A 45 -2.28 1.86 4.29
N PHE A 46 -3.12 0.91 3.91
CA PHE A 46 -2.72 -0.49 3.79
C PHE A 46 -2.67 -0.87 2.33
N SER A 47 -1.61 -1.56 1.91
CA SER A 47 -1.48 -2.00 0.53
C SER A 47 -0.91 -3.40 0.40
N ILE A 48 -1.29 -4.05 -0.68
CA ILE A 48 -0.80 -5.38 -1.05
C ILE A 48 -0.42 -5.41 -2.52
N ASN A 49 0.59 -6.22 -2.85
CA ASN A 49 0.88 -6.56 -4.24
C ASN A 49 1.05 -8.07 -4.40
N GLN A 50 0.72 -8.59 -5.58
CA GLN A 50 0.95 -10.00 -5.86
C GLN A 50 2.45 -10.28 -6.04
N ASN A 51 3.00 -11.11 -5.17
CA ASN A 51 4.34 -11.68 -5.27
C ASN A 51 4.35 -13.02 -4.51
N PRO A 52 4.04 -14.14 -5.19
CA PRO A 52 3.95 -15.46 -4.56
C PRO A 52 5.20 -15.88 -3.80
N ASP A 53 6.39 -15.56 -4.31
CA ASP A 53 7.68 -15.94 -3.71
C ASP A 53 7.95 -15.24 -2.36
N ARG A 54 7.24 -14.13 -2.10
CA ARG A 54 7.36 -13.34 -0.87
C ARG A 54 6.04 -13.24 -0.11
N ALA A 55 5.07 -14.11 -0.42
CA ALA A 55 3.75 -14.03 0.18
C ALA A 55 3.81 -14.08 1.73
N GLY A 56 3.09 -13.18 2.37
CA GLY A 56 3.05 -13.03 3.83
C GLY A 56 4.21 -12.21 4.41
N GLN A 57 5.15 -11.73 3.59
CA GLN A 57 6.25 -10.89 4.03
C GLN A 57 5.87 -9.40 4.01
N LEU A 58 6.39 -8.68 5.00
CA LEU A 58 6.40 -7.23 5.01
C LEU A 58 7.36 -6.72 3.93
N ARG A 59 6.92 -5.72 3.15
CA ARG A 59 7.77 -5.04 2.17
C ARG A 59 8.38 -3.78 2.76
N HIS A 60 7.52 -2.90 3.28
CA HIS A 60 7.88 -1.66 3.95
C HIS A 60 6.71 -1.19 4.80
N ILE A 61 7.02 -0.31 5.75
CA ILE A 61 6.03 0.47 6.51
C ILE A 61 6.31 1.96 6.32
N GLY A 62 5.53 2.84 6.93
CA GLY A 62 5.75 4.25 6.73
C GLY A 62 4.66 5.16 7.24
N PHE A 63 4.65 6.37 6.70
CA PHE A 63 3.55 7.31 6.87
C PHE A 63 3.15 7.95 5.54
N GLU A 64 1.85 7.87 5.25
CA GLU A 64 1.23 8.86 4.37
C GLU A 64 0.94 10.11 5.20
N ASP A 65 1.43 11.27 4.78
CA ASP A 65 1.33 12.53 5.50
C ASP A 65 0.93 13.66 4.56
N ASP A 66 -0.20 14.30 4.85
CA ASP A 66 -0.71 15.41 4.04
C ASP A 66 0.27 16.61 3.99
N SER A 67 1.20 16.72 4.96
CA SER A 67 2.23 17.78 4.99
C SER A 67 3.53 17.40 4.29
N ALA A 68 3.71 16.14 3.88
CA ALA A 68 4.92 15.71 3.20
C ALA A 68 5.05 16.34 1.81
N GLN A 69 6.26 16.69 1.44
CA GLN A 69 6.60 17.17 0.10
C GLN A 69 7.38 16.08 -0.63
N GLY A 70 6.68 15.33 -1.48
CA GLY A 70 7.27 14.24 -2.27
C GLY A 70 7.26 12.91 -1.55
N PHE A 71 8.33 12.14 -1.74
CA PHE A 71 8.46 10.75 -1.32
C PHE A 71 9.89 10.49 -0.84
N THR A 72 10.05 9.89 0.33
CA THR A 72 11.35 9.42 0.86
C THR A 72 11.27 7.96 1.28
N SER A 73 12.41 7.25 1.25
CA SER A 73 12.56 5.88 1.74
C SER A 73 13.88 5.76 2.50
N THR A 74 13.85 5.25 3.72
CA THR A 74 15.03 5.01 4.55
C THR A 74 14.83 3.79 5.43
N PRO A 75 15.87 2.97 5.68
CA PRO A 75 15.76 1.87 6.64
C PRO A 75 15.72 2.39 8.08
N ASP A 76 14.98 1.70 8.95
CA ASP A 76 15.11 1.88 10.40
C ASP A 76 16.32 1.12 10.99
N VAL A 77 16.47 1.19 12.31
CA VAL A 77 17.57 0.54 13.04
C VAL A 77 17.56 -0.99 12.96
N ASN A 78 16.44 -1.59 12.51
CA ASN A 78 16.29 -3.03 12.31
C ASN A 78 16.39 -3.43 10.83
N GLY A 79 16.57 -2.47 9.92
CA GLY A 79 16.63 -2.68 8.47
C GLY A 79 15.26 -2.81 7.80
N ILE A 80 14.17 -2.42 8.45
CA ILE A 80 12.87 -2.32 7.78
C ILE A 80 12.86 -1.04 6.95
N GLU A 81 12.47 -1.11 5.69
CA GLU A 81 12.29 0.08 4.85
C GLU A 81 11.08 0.89 5.34
N TRP A 82 11.31 2.19 5.59
CA TRP A 82 10.29 3.16 5.95
C TRP A 82 10.09 4.18 4.84
N GLU A 83 8.85 4.30 4.35
CA GLU A 83 8.46 5.29 3.36
C GLU A 83 7.72 6.49 4.02
N HIS A 84 8.00 7.72 3.59
CA HIS A 84 7.24 8.91 4.01
C HIS A 84 6.87 9.75 2.79
N PHE A 85 5.57 9.92 2.57
CA PHE A 85 5.06 10.51 1.34
C PHE A 85 3.72 11.20 1.51
N SER A 86 3.36 12.04 0.53
CA SER A 86 1.99 12.57 0.42
C SER A 86 1.07 11.60 -0.34
N ALA A 87 -0.24 11.72 -0.15
CA ALA A 87 -1.23 10.91 -0.87
C ALA A 87 -1.05 11.02 -2.40
N LYS A 88 -0.83 12.24 -2.90
CA LYS A 88 -0.57 12.49 -4.34
C LYS A 88 0.67 11.74 -4.83
N ALA A 89 1.77 11.78 -4.08
CA ALA A 89 3.00 11.09 -4.47
C ALA A 89 2.81 9.57 -4.52
N GLN A 90 2.01 9.01 -3.62
CA GLN A 90 1.67 7.59 -3.67
C GLN A 90 0.81 7.25 -4.88
N ASP A 91 -0.21 8.06 -5.17
CA ASP A 91 -1.11 7.84 -6.31
C ASP A 91 -0.33 7.87 -7.65
N GLU A 92 0.60 8.82 -7.82
CA GLU A 92 1.51 8.88 -8.97
C GLU A 92 2.40 7.64 -9.08
N ARG A 93 2.94 7.18 -7.94
CA ARG A 93 3.84 6.02 -7.86
C ARG A 93 3.12 4.70 -8.12
N ILE A 94 1.83 4.58 -7.77
CA ILE A 94 0.99 3.44 -8.14
C ILE A 94 0.87 3.34 -9.67
N VAL A 95 0.62 4.46 -10.34
CA VAL A 95 0.52 4.52 -11.80
C VAL A 95 1.84 4.14 -12.46
N GLU A 96 2.96 4.66 -11.96
CA GLU A 96 4.30 4.35 -12.47
C GLU A 96 4.66 2.86 -12.32
N MET A 97 4.42 2.26 -11.15
CA MET A 97 4.87 0.90 -10.85
C MET A 97 3.92 -0.20 -11.32
N TYR A 98 2.62 0.01 -11.19
CA TYR A 98 1.63 -1.06 -11.40
C TYR A 98 0.75 -0.77 -12.63
N GLY A 99 0.49 0.51 -12.91
CA GLY A 99 -0.39 0.97 -13.99
C GLY A 99 -1.59 1.73 -13.43
N ILE A 100 -2.51 2.13 -14.32
CA ILE A 100 -3.66 2.96 -13.96
C ILE A 100 -4.62 2.15 -13.07
N PRO A 101 -4.86 2.58 -11.82
CA PRO A 101 -5.84 1.92 -10.97
C PRO A 101 -7.26 2.16 -11.48
N VAL A 102 -8.08 1.12 -11.41
CA VAL A 102 -9.53 1.24 -11.51
C VAL A 102 -10.05 1.53 -10.10
N SER A 103 -10.95 2.51 -9.99
CA SER A 103 -11.70 2.73 -8.76
C SER A 103 -12.57 1.49 -8.51
N ALA A 104 -12.51 0.92 -7.30
CA ALA A 104 -13.28 -0.27 -6.90
C ALA A 104 -14.66 0.07 -6.31
#